data_AF-A0A447T609-F1
#
_entry.id   AF-A0A447T609-F1
#
_cell.length_a   1.000
_cell.length_b   1.000
_cell.length_c   1.000
_cell.angle_alpha   90.00
_cell.angle_beta   90.00
_cell.angle_gamma   90.00
#
_symmetry.space_group_name_H-M   'P 1'
#
loop_
_entity.id
_entity.type
_entity.pdbx_description
1 polymer ?
#
loop_
_entity_poly.entity_id
_entity_poly.type
_entity_poly.pdbx_seq_one_letter_code
_entity_poly.pdbx_strand_id
1 'polypeptide(L)'
;MSDHFSGDVVPDHGLLGLVLLAQFHGIAADPEQLSHQFGRAAEPFSETDLLLAAKHLELKAKIVQQPLDRIGLMALPALALAANGEHFIIARCDGDKVLIHDLKQAVPRC
;
A
#
# COMPACT_ATOMS: atom_id res chain seq x y z
N MET A 1 8.65 -36.73 -2.06
CA MET A 1 9.41 -35.70 -2.78
C MET A 1 8.59 -35.24 -3.97
N SER A 2 7.85 -34.14 -3.82
CA SER A 2 7.26 -33.34 -4.91
C SER A 2 6.58 -32.14 -4.26
N ASP A 3 7.36 -31.25 -3.65
CA ASP A 3 6.87 -29.94 -3.25
C ASP A 3 6.73 -29.09 -4.51
N HIS A 4 5.50 -29.04 -5.03
CA HIS A 4 5.11 -28.05 -6.02
C HIS A 4 5.08 -26.69 -5.30
N PHE A 5 6.19 -25.95 -5.36
CA PHE A 5 6.16 -24.51 -5.13
C PHE A 5 5.39 -23.87 -6.30
N SER A 6 4.06 -23.85 -6.21
CA SER A 6 3.29 -22.82 -6.90
C SER A 6 3.81 -21.50 -6.37
N GLY A 7 4.46 -20.71 -7.23
CA GLY A 7 4.89 -19.35 -6.94
C GLY A 7 3.68 -18.46 -6.71
N ASP A 8 3.10 -18.55 -5.52
CA ASP A 8 2.22 -17.54 -4.97
C ASP A 8 3.12 -16.33 -4.70
N VAL A 9 3.27 -15.47 -5.71
CA VAL A 9 3.91 -14.17 -5.53
C VAL A 9 3.03 -13.45 -4.52
N VAL A 10 3.43 -13.49 -3.25
CA VAL A 10 2.69 -12.81 -2.19
C VAL A 10 2.58 -11.35 -2.62
N PRO A 11 1.37 -10.85 -2.90
CA PRO A 11 1.21 -9.51 -3.42
C PRO A 11 1.77 -8.52 -2.40
N ASP A 12 2.55 -7.58 -2.89
CA ASP A 12 3.06 -6.51 -2.05
C ASP A 12 1.92 -5.54 -1.71
N HIS A 13 1.39 -5.68 -0.49
CA HIS A 13 0.31 -4.84 0.01
C HIS A 13 0.69 -3.36 0.07
N GLY A 14 1.98 -3.02 0.25
CA GLY A 14 2.43 -1.63 0.24
C GLY A 14 2.29 -1.03 -1.14
N LEU A 15 2.77 -1.76 -2.15
CA LEU A 15 2.68 -1.38 -3.55
C LEU A 15 1.22 -1.30 -4.04
N LEU A 16 0.40 -2.31 -3.73
CA LEU A 16 -1.02 -2.29 -4.07
C LEU A 16 -1.74 -1.10 -3.42
N GLY A 17 -1.42 -0.81 -2.16
CA GLY A 17 -1.96 0.34 -1.45
C GLY A 17 -1.56 1.66 -2.10
N LEU A 18 -0.31 1.80 -2.51
CA LEU A 18 0.17 2.98 -3.23
C LEU A 18 -0.57 3.17 -4.56
N VAL A 19 -0.74 2.10 -5.34
CA VAL A 19 -1.48 2.12 -6.61
C VAL A 19 -2.94 2.53 -6.38
N LEU A 20 -3.57 2.06 -5.31
CA LEU A 20 -4.94 2.47 -4.97
C LEU A 20 -5.03 3.96 -4.62
N LEU A 21 -4.06 4.48 -3.84
CA LEU A 21 -3.99 5.90 -3.53
C LEU A 21 -3.79 6.75 -4.79
N ALA A 22 -2.90 6.34 -5.69
CA ALA A 22 -2.69 7.03 -6.95
C ALA A 22 -3.97 7.11 -7.79
N GLN A 23 -4.68 5.98 -7.92
CA GLN A 23 -5.96 5.92 -8.63
C GLN A 23 -7.03 6.80 -7.99
N PHE A 24 -7.09 6.86 -6.65
CA PHE A 24 -7.98 7.77 -5.93
C PHE A 24 -7.69 9.25 -6.25
N HIS A 25 -6.42 9.58 -6.49
CA HIS A 25 -6.00 10.91 -6.94
C HIS A 25 -6.13 11.13 -8.46
N GLY A 26 -6.66 10.16 -9.21
CA GLY A 26 -6.81 10.24 -10.67
C GLY A 26 -5.53 10.01 -11.46
N ILE A 27 -4.50 9.41 -10.82
CA ILE A 27 -3.20 9.14 -11.42
C ILE A 27 -3.15 7.66 -11.83
N ALA A 28 -2.81 7.41 -13.09
CA ALA A 28 -2.58 6.05 -13.58
C ALA A 28 -1.28 5.50 -12.98
N ALA A 29 -1.38 4.41 -12.23
CA ALA A 29 -0.24 3.73 -11.61
C ALA A 29 -0.35 2.24 -11.89
N ASP A 30 0.74 1.65 -12.38
CA ASP A 30 0.84 0.23 -12.69
C ASP A 30 1.75 -0.47 -11.68
N PRO A 31 1.25 -1.49 -10.95
CA PRO A 31 2.04 -2.16 -9.92
C PRO A 31 3.24 -2.90 -10.51
N GLU A 32 3.12 -3.53 -11.68
CA GLU A 32 4.23 -4.29 -12.29
C GLU A 32 5.37 -3.33 -12.68
N GLN A 33 5.05 -2.22 -13.33
CA GLN A 33 6.02 -1.20 -13.72
C GLN A 33 6.74 -0.60 -12.50
N LEU A 34 5.98 -0.25 -11.46
CA LEU A 34 6.55 0.28 -10.23
C LEU A 34 7.44 -0.76 -9.54
N SER A 35 7.00 -2.03 -9.49
CA SER A 35 7.78 -3.13 -8.93
C SER A 35 9.10 -3.35 -9.67
N HIS A 36 9.10 -3.25 -11.00
CA HIS A 36 10.32 -3.37 -11.79
C HIS A 36 11.26 -2.16 -11.62
N GLN A 37 10.71 -0.96 -11.42
CA GLN A 37 11.48 0.28 -11.34
C GLN A 37 12.04 0.57 -9.94
N PHE A 38 11.26 0.30 -8.89
CA PHE A 38 11.56 0.64 -7.50
C PHE A 38 11.67 -0.57 -6.57
N GLY A 39 11.13 -1.72 -6.97
CA GLY A 39 11.22 -2.94 -6.18
C GLY A 39 12.64 -3.49 -6.14
N ARG A 40 12.95 -4.22 -5.07
CA ARG A 40 14.20 -4.98 -4.93
C ARG A 40 13.90 -6.44 -5.19
N ALA A 41 14.81 -7.12 -5.87
CA ALA A 41 14.63 -8.47 -6.42
C ALA A 41 13.88 -9.44 -5.49
N ALA A 42 12.56 -9.58 -5.71
CA ALA A 42 11.62 -10.42 -4.97
C ALA A 42 11.38 -10.04 -3.48
N GLU A 43 11.73 -8.83 -3.07
CA GLU A 43 11.44 -8.29 -1.73
C GLU A 43 10.22 -7.35 -1.77
N PRO A 44 9.41 -7.32 -0.70
CA PRO A 44 8.40 -6.27 -0.53
C PRO A 44 9.04 -4.88 -0.48
N PHE A 45 8.31 -3.89 -0.93
CA PHE A 45 8.67 -2.48 -0.92
C PHE A 45 8.90 -2.02 0.50
N SER A 46 10.08 -1.44 0.73
CA SER A 46 10.33 -0.73 1.96
C SER A 46 9.57 0.60 1.97
N GLU A 47 9.47 1.20 3.16
CA GLU A 47 9.02 2.59 3.35
C GLU A 47 9.70 3.57 2.36
N THR A 48 10.99 3.36 2.09
CA THR A 48 11.75 4.21 1.18
C THR A 48 11.32 3.99 -0.27
N ASP A 49 11.14 2.74 -0.69
CA ASP A 49 10.75 2.40 -2.06
C ASP A 49 9.33 2.92 -2.36
N LEU A 50 8.40 2.81 -1.39
CA LEU A 50 7.05 3.38 -1.48
C LEU A 50 7.09 4.90 -1.64
N LEU A 51 7.92 5.59 -0.86
CA LEU A 51 8.02 7.04 -0.94
C LEU A 51 8.65 7.51 -2.25
N LEU A 52 9.63 6.77 -2.78
CA LEU A 52 10.23 7.05 -4.08
C LEU A 52 9.22 6.85 -5.22
N ALA A 53 8.50 5.73 -5.21
CA ALA A 53 7.44 5.45 -6.17
C ALA A 53 6.33 6.50 -6.11
N ALA A 54 5.87 6.89 -4.92
CA ALA A 54 4.87 7.94 -4.75
C ALA A 54 5.32 9.28 -5.35
N LYS A 55 6.58 9.68 -5.11
CA LYS A 55 7.15 10.90 -5.68
C LYS A 55 7.28 10.82 -7.20
N HIS A 56 7.61 9.64 -7.74
CA HIS A 56 7.65 9.41 -9.18
C HIS A 56 6.28 9.57 -9.83
N LEU A 57 5.21 9.14 -9.14
CA LEU A 57 3.82 9.36 -9.51
C LEU A 57 3.33 10.80 -9.25
N GLU A 58 4.22 11.73 -8.91
CA GLU A 58 3.92 13.13 -8.59
C GLU A 58 2.94 13.31 -7.39
N LEU A 59 2.80 12.29 -6.55
CA LEU A 59 1.99 12.36 -5.33
C LEU A 59 2.72 13.14 -4.24
N LYS A 60 1.97 13.95 -3.49
CA LYS A 60 2.44 14.59 -2.25
C LYS A 60 2.35 13.60 -1.09
N ALA A 61 3.23 12.61 -1.06
CA ALA A 61 3.28 11.59 -0.02
C ALA A 61 4.32 11.89 1.05
N LYS A 62 4.01 11.52 2.30
CA LYS A 62 4.93 11.57 3.44
C LYS A 62 4.64 10.41 4.38
N ILE A 63 5.69 9.74 4.82
CA ILE A 63 5.59 8.73 5.89
C ILE A 63 5.67 9.45 7.23
N VAL A 64 4.68 9.22 8.07
CA VAL A 64 4.56 9.84 9.40
C VAL A 64 4.10 8.79 10.40
N GLN A 65 4.74 8.77 11.56
CA GLN A 65 4.23 8.05 12.72
C GLN A 65 3.33 9.00 13.50
N GLN A 66 2.08 8.61 13.72
CA GLN A 66 1.12 9.45 14.44
C GLN A 66 0.24 8.61 15.36
N PRO A 67 -0.19 9.19 16.49
CA PRO A 67 -1.11 8.51 17.40
C PRO A 67 -2.48 8.35 16.73
N LEU A 68 -3.19 7.27 17.12
CA LEU A 68 -4.52 6.91 16.61
C LEU A 68 -5.52 8.09 16.68
N ASP A 69 -5.47 8.86 17.76
CA ASP A 69 -6.32 10.05 17.99
C ASP A 69 -6.18 11.13 16.89
N ARG A 70 -5.03 11.19 16.22
CA ARG A 70 -4.76 12.20 15.17
C ARG A 70 -5.06 11.71 13.75
N ILE A 71 -5.42 10.44 13.58
CA ILE A 71 -5.71 9.87 12.26
C ILE A 71 -6.87 10.59 11.58
N GLY A 72 -7.90 10.98 12.34
CA GLY A 72 -9.05 11.74 11.83
C GLY A 72 -8.72 13.15 11.35
N LEU A 73 -7.53 13.68 11.65
CA LEU A 73 -7.07 15.00 11.22
C LEU A 73 -6.24 14.95 9.93
N MET A 74 -5.97 13.76 9.40
CA MET A 74 -5.23 13.57 8.16
C MET A 74 -6.11 13.71 6.92
N ALA A 75 -5.46 13.95 5.78
CA ALA A 75 -6.05 13.67 4.48
C ALA A 75 -6.23 12.16 4.33
N LEU A 76 -7.49 11.72 4.19
CA LEU A 76 -7.87 10.35 3.90
C LEU A 76 -8.32 10.25 2.43
N PRO A 77 -8.10 9.11 1.74
CA PRO A 77 -7.54 7.87 2.25
C PRO A 77 -6.02 7.90 2.48
N ALA A 78 -5.53 7.07 3.40
CA ALA A 78 -4.10 6.97 3.74
C ALA A 78 -3.63 5.49 3.83
N LEU A 79 -2.39 5.22 3.42
CA LEU A 79 -1.78 3.89 3.55
C LEU A 79 -1.14 3.72 4.93
N ALA A 80 -1.59 2.72 5.67
CA ALA A 80 -1.04 2.34 6.95
C ALA A 80 -0.01 1.21 6.77
N LEU A 81 1.21 1.46 7.24
CA LEU A 81 2.32 0.51 7.18
C LEU A 81 2.45 -0.22 8.51
N ALA A 82 1.94 -1.44 8.57
CA ALA A 82 2.11 -2.32 9.73
C ALA A 82 3.47 -3.05 9.72
N ALA A 83 4.10 -3.19 10.89
CA ALA A 83 5.43 -3.79 11.05
C ALA A 83 5.50 -5.29 10.70
N ASN A 84 4.35 -5.97 10.66
CA ASN A 84 4.18 -7.36 10.24
C ASN A 84 3.99 -7.51 8.72
N GLY A 85 4.05 -6.42 7.94
CA GLY A 85 3.80 -6.41 6.50
C GLY A 85 2.31 -6.45 6.11
N GLU A 86 1.40 -6.43 7.09
CA GLU A 86 -0.05 -6.40 6.86
C GLU A 86 -0.50 -4.95 6.61
N HIS A 87 -0.12 -4.40 5.46
CA HIS A 87 -0.45 -3.03 5.08
C HIS A 87 -1.93 -2.92 4.65
N PHE A 88 -2.57 -1.80 5.01
CA PHE A 88 -3.99 -1.56 4.72
C PHE A 88 -4.26 -0.08 4.45
N ILE A 89 -5.39 0.21 3.79
CA ILE A 89 -5.79 1.60 3.50
C ILE A 89 -6.81 2.05 4.55
N ILE A 90 -6.54 3.19 5.19
CA ILE A 90 -7.51 3.89 6.01
C ILE A 90 -8.36 4.75 5.07
N ALA A 91 -9.62 4.38 4.87
CA ALA A 91 -10.53 5.06 3.96
C ALA A 91 -11.27 6.22 4.63
N ARG A 92 -11.68 6.05 5.88
CA ARG A 92 -12.43 7.04 6.66
C ARG A 92 -12.20 6.87 8.15
N CYS A 93 -12.26 7.96 8.90
CA CYS A 93 -12.36 7.96 10.36
C CYS A 93 -13.69 8.62 10.76
N ASP A 94 -14.42 8.01 11.69
CA ASP A 94 -15.68 8.50 12.24
C ASP A 94 -15.68 8.31 13.76
N GLY A 95 -15.34 9.37 14.49
CA GLY A 95 -15.17 9.31 15.95
C GLY A 95 -14.10 8.29 16.36
N ASP A 96 -14.50 7.30 17.16
CA ASP A 96 -13.66 6.20 17.64
C ASP A 96 -13.50 5.06 16.62
N LYS A 97 -14.17 5.14 15.46
CA LYS A 97 -14.20 4.09 14.45
C LYS A 97 -13.38 4.47 13.23
N VAL A 98 -12.64 3.50 12.71
CA VAL A 98 -11.84 3.66 11.49
C VAL A 98 -12.31 2.63 10.47
N LEU A 99 -12.67 3.10 9.28
CA LEU A 99 -12.96 2.24 8.15
C LEU A 99 -11.66 1.94 7.43
N ILE A 100 -11.26 0.66 7.46
CA ILE A 100 -10.11 0.15 6.73
C ILE A 100 -10.54 -0.61 5.49
N HIS A 101 -9.71 -0.57 4.47
CA HIS A 101 -9.77 -1.45 3.32
C HIS A 101 -8.58 -2.41 3.40
N ASP A 102 -8.91 -3.70 3.58
CA ASP A 102 -7.93 -4.76 3.72
C ASP A 102 -7.44 -5.20 2.34
N LEU A 103 -6.15 -4.95 2.07
CA LEU A 103 -5.52 -5.26 0.78
C LEU A 103 -5.30 -6.77 0.59
N LYS A 104 -5.35 -7.58 1.65
CA LYS A 104 -5.28 -9.05 1.56
C LYS A 104 -6.51 -9.65 0.91
N GLN A 105 -7.65 -8.99 1.06
CA GLN A 105 -8.92 -9.43 0.49
C GLN A 105 -9.13 -8.91 -0.94
N ALA A 106 -8.37 -7.89 -1.34
CA ALA A 106 -8.49 -7.20 -2.61
C ALA A 106 -7.61 -7.81 -3.73
N VAL A 107 -7.28 -9.11 -3.65
CA VAL A 107 -6.84 -9.83 -4.84
C VAL A 107 -8.11 -10.30 -5.56
N PRO A 108 -8.62 -9.57 -6.59
CA PRO A 108 -9.69 -10.09 -7.41
C PRO A 108 -9.17 -11.35 -8.08
N ARG A 109 -9.62 -12.51 -7.60
CA ARG A 109 -9.53 -13.76 -8.35
C ARG A 109 -10.60 -13.69 -9.42
N CYS A 110 -10.20 -13.24 -10.62
CA CYS A 110 -10.95 -13.43 -11.85
C CYS A 110 -10.84 -14.88 -12.29
#